data_AF-A0A811RFV3-F1
#
_entry.id   AF-A0A811RFV3-F1
#
_cell.length_a   1.000
_cell.length_b   1.000
_cell.length_c   1.000
_cell.angle_alpha   90.00
_cell.angle_beta   90.00
_cell.angle_gamma   90.00
#
_symmetry.space_group_name_H-M   'P 1'
#
loop_
_entity.id
_entity.type
_entity.pdbx_description
1 polymer ?
#
loop_
_entity_poly.entity_id
_entity_poly.type
_entity_poly.pdbx_seq_one_letter_code
_entity_poly.pdbx_strand_id
1 'polypeptide(L)'
;MGQRIEVRVANHVAKEERMTRKNYKVNGNGHGFSSSSSSSAEQQANALTLLVLLPVLYISYHLIKRALTTTKKTKNKPTIHGLKSHPLLGHLPAFLKNHHCFLDWSTELIVASPDHRMGFWIPGMRTGIVTGNPADVEHVLRTNFANYPKGEHATAMLQDFLGRGLFNSDGEQWLWQRKNASHEFSSRSLWRFVIDVVSDEVAGRLLPLLRRAADGDSRVVLDLQDVLERFAFDTIYMVAFGHDPCCFCLAADGGGWV
;
A
#
# COMPACT_ATOMS: atom_id res chain seq x y z
N MET A 1 -37.10 50.97 -99.10
CA MET A 1 -35.88 50.65 -98.33
C MET A 1 -35.94 51.08 -96.85
N GLY A 2 -36.86 51.94 -96.40
CA GLY A 2 -36.87 52.43 -95.00
C GLY A 2 -37.74 51.65 -93.99
N GLN A 3 -38.91 51.12 -94.38
CA GLN A 3 -39.88 50.59 -93.39
C GLN A 3 -39.71 49.11 -93.01
N ARG A 4 -38.89 48.33 -93.74
CA ARG A 4 -38.72 46.88 -93.50
C ARG A 4 -37.58 46.56 -92.51
N ILE A 5 -36.74 47.55 -92.18
CA ILE A 5 -35.63 47.40 -91.22
C ILE A 5 -36.09 47.81 -89.81
N GLU A 6 -36.92 48.84 -89.66
CA GLU A 6 -37.43 49.26 -88.34
C GLU A 6 -38.26 48.19 -87.64
N VAL A 7 -39.12 47.45 -88.36
CA VAL A 7 -39.93 46.37 -87.75
C VAL A 7 -39.05 45.21 -87.25
N ARG A 8 -37.87 45.00 -87.87
CA ARG A 8 -36.95 43.94 -87.46
C ARG A 8 -36.12 44.35 -86.23
N VAL A 9 -35.79 45.63 -86.10
CA VAL A 9 -35.11 46.18 -84.92
C VAL A 9 -36.09 46.25 -83.73
N ALA A 10 -37.32 46.73 -83.93
CA ALA A 10 -38.33 46.81 -82.88
C ALA A 10 -38.69 45.43 -82.28
N ASN A 11 -38.79 44.40 -83.12
CA ASN A 11 -39.04 43.03 -82.64
C ASN A 11 -37.83 42.40 -81.94
N HIS A 12 -36.60 42.83 -82.24
CA HIS A 12 -35.40 42.34 -81.54
C HIS A 12 -35.27 42.98 -80.16
N VAL A 13 -35.53 44.30 -80.06
CA VAL A 13 -35.53 45.04 -78.79
C VAL A 13 -36.66 44.52 -77.86
N ALA A 14 -37.86 44.27 -78.38
CA ALA A 14 -38.96 43.70 -77.57
C ALA A 14 -38.69 42.27 -77.07
N LYS A 15 -37.81 41.51 -77.76
CA LYS A 15 -37.41 40.16 -77.35
C LYS A 15 -36.32 40.19 -76.28
N GLU A 16 -35.39 41.13 -76.37
CA GLU A 16 -34.37 41.40 -75.34
C GLU A 16 -35.00 41.94 -74.04
N GLU A 17 -35.97 42.85 -74.13
CA GLU A 17 -36.71 43.36 -72.96
C GLU A 17 -37.56 42.27 -72.26
N ARG A 18 -38.08 41.30 -73.02
CA ARG A 18 -38.78 40.13 -72.44
C ARG A 18 -37.82 39.13 -71.78
N MET A 19 -36.59 38.96 -72.27
CA MET A 19 -35.60 38.12 -71.60
C MET A 19 -35.05 38.78 -70.33
N THR A 20 -34.77 40.07 -70.36
CA THR A 20 -34.31 40.82 -69.17
C THR A 20 -35.38 40.92 -68.09
N ARG A 21 -36.68 41.10 -68.43
CA ARG A 21 -37.78 41.01 -67.44
C ARG A 21 -38.00 39.62 -66.87
N LYS A 22 -37.69 38.54 -67.61
CA LYS A 22 -37.74 37.17 -67.06
C LYS A 22 -36.56 36.88 -66.13
N ASN A 23 -35.37 37.42 -66.41
CA ASN A 23 -34.22 37.28 -65.51
C ASN A 23 -34.29 38.18 -64.26
N TYR A 24 -34.99 39.32 -64.32
CA TYR A 24 -35.19 40.18 -63.14
C TYR A 24 -36.26 39.64 -62.18
N LYS A 25 -37.19 38.79 -62.64
CA LYS A 25 -38.27 38.23 -61.80
C LYS A 25 -37.95 36.87 -61.17
N VAL A 26 -36.68 36.44 -61.21
CA VAL A 26 -36.18 35.24 -60.49
C VAL A 26 -35.32 35.61 -59.26
N ASN A 27 -34.93 36.88 -59.09
CA ASN A 27 -34.09 37.33 -57.96
C ASN A 27 -34.81 38.31 -57.02
N GLY A 28 -36.01 37.94 -56.57
CA GLY A 28 -36.81 38.75 -55.67
C GLY A 28 -37.80 37.92 -54.87
N ASN A 29 -37.30 36.97 -54.08
CA ASN A 29 -37.99 36.50 -52.90
C ASN A 29 -36.98 36.38 -51.75
N GLY A 30 -37.17 37.22 -50.74
CA GLY A 30 -36.38 37.22 -49.53
C GLY A 30 -36.45 35.85 -48.87
N HIS A 31 -35.27 35.30 -48.57
CA HIS A 31 -35.13 34.26 -47.58
C HIS A 31 -33.89 34.55 -46.76
N GLY A 32 -34.12 34.74 -45.45
CA GLY A 32 -33.22 34.23 -44.43
C GLY A 32 -31.85 34.89 -44.36
N PHE A 33 -31.82 36.06 -43.75
CA PHE A 33 -30.79 36.32 -42.75
C PHE A 33 -30.81 35.15 -41.73
N SER A 34 -29.63 34.68 -41.29
CA SER A 34 -29.37 33.63 -40.28
C SER A 34 -29.60 32.14 -40.64
N SER A 35 -28.57 31.46 -41.16
CA SER A 35 -28.46 29.99 -41.01
C SER A 35 -27.02 29.44 -40.97
N SER A 36 -25.98 30.28 -41.04
CA SER A 36 -24.57 29.83 -40.92
C SER A 36 -24.01 29.88 -39.50
N SER A 37 -24.71 30.50 -38.53
CA SER A 37 -24.27 30.56 -37.13
C SER A 37 -24.78 29.40 -36.26
N SER A 38 -25.91 28.77 -36.62
CA SER A 38 -26.50 27.66 -35.84
C SER A 38 -25.73 26.36 -35.98
N SER A 39 -25.23 26.03 -37.18
CA SER A 39 -24.47 24.80 -37.44
C SER A 39 -23.14 24.75 -36.67
N SER A 40 -22.42 25.87 -36.56
CA SER A 40 -21.15 25.94 -35.83
C SER A 40 -21.35 25.86 -34.31
N ALA A 41 -22.39 26.51 -33.80
CA ALA A 41 -22.76 26.46 -32.38
C ALA A 41 -23.26 25.07 -31.95
N GLU A 42 -24.07 24.41 -32.79
CA GLU A 42 -24.50 23.02 -32.56
C GLU A 42 -23.31 22.05 -32.61
N GLN A 43 -22.37 22.27 -33.54
CA GLN A 43 -21.17 21.42 -33.64
C GLN A 43 -20.20 21.62 -32.47
N GLN A 44 -20.08 22.84 -31.93
CA GLN A 44 -19.35 23.12 -30.70
C GLN A 44 -20.04 22.55 -29.46
N ALA A 45 -21.37 22.62 -29.37
CA ALA A 45 -22.14 22.01 -28.28
C ALA A 45 -22.01 20.48 -28.27
N ASN A 46 -22.01 19.85 -29.45
CA ASN A 46 -21.78 18.41 -29.60
C ASN A 46 -20.33 18.02 -29.24
N ALA A 47 -19.35 18.87 -29.55
CA ALA A 47 -17.96 18.64 -29.15
C ALA A 47 -17.76 18.74 -27.63
N LEU A 48 -18.36 19.74 -26.98
CA LEU A 48 -18.28 19.92 -25.52
C LEU A 48 -19.02 18.82 -24.75
N THR A 49 -20.17 18.37 -25.25
CA THR A 49 -20.90 17.25 -24.65
C THR A 49 -20.10 15.95 -24.76
N LEU A 50 -19.45 15.67 -25.90
CA LEU A 50 -18.54 14.52 -26.03
C LEU A 50 -17.30 14.63 -25.13
N LEU A 51 -16.73 15.84 -24.98
CA LEU A 51 -15.57 16.08 -24.12
C LEU A 51 -15.83 15.77 -22.65
N VAL A 52 -17.08 15.96 -22.18
CA VAL A 52 -17.48 15.64 -20.79
C VAL A 52 -18.01 14.20 -20.68
N LEU A 53 -18.74 13.70 -21.67
CA LEU A 53 -19.31 12.35 -21.64
C LEU A 53 -18.26 11.25 -21.71
N LEU A 54 -17.21 11.41 -22.52
CA LEU A 54 -16.15 10.41 -22.65
C LEU A 54 -15.40 10.13 -21.33
N PRO A 55 -14.92 11.14 -20.57
CA PRO A 55 -14.31 10.89 -19.27
C PRO A 55 -15.32 10.38 -18.24
N VAL A 56 -16.58 10.83 -18.26
CA VAL A 56 -17.63 10.31 -17.37
C VAL A 56 -17.92 8.83 -17.65
N LEU A 57 -18.00 8.43 -18.92
CA LEU A 57 -18.17 7.03 -19.34
C LEU A 57 -16.92 6.18 -19.05
N TYR A 58 -15.73 6.76 -19.19
CA TYR A 58 -14.47 6.09 -18.85
C TYR A 58 -14.35 5.85 -17.35
N ILE A 59 -14.67 6.86 -16.54
CA ILE A 59 -14.70 6.76 -15.08
C ILE A 59 -15.80 5.80 -14.64
N SER A 60 -17.01 5.90 -15.20
CA SER A 60 -18.10 4.97 -14.88
C SER A 60 -17.78 3.54 -15.30
N TYR A 61 -17.14 3.32 -16.45
CA TYR A 61 -16.64 2.02 -16.86
C TYR A 61 -15.62 1.47 -15.87
N HIS A 62 -14.67 2.28 -15.37
CA HIS A 62 -13.72 1.83 -14.36
C HIS A 62 -14.35 1.60 -13.00
N LEU A 63 -15.34 2.39 -12.60
CA LEU A 63 -16.10 2.19 -11.37
C LEU A 63 -16.97 0.93 -11.44
N ILE A 64 -17.62 0.68 -12.58
CA ILE A 64 -18.41 -0.53 -12.85
C ILE A 64 -17.49 -1.74 -12.97
N LYS A 65 -16.35 -1.65 -13.67
CA LYS A 65 -15.36 -2.73 -13.75
C LYS A 65 -14.81 -3.05 -12.36
N ARG A 66 -14.51 -2.05 -11.53
CA ARG A 66 -14.15 -2.24 -10.11
C ARG A 66 -15.28 -2.89 -9.32
N ALA A 67 -16.52 -2.46 -9.50
CA ALA A 67 -17.68 -3.08 -8.85
C ALA A 67 -17.86 -4.54 -9.29
N LEU A 68 -17.74 -4.83 -10.58
CA LEU A 68 -17.89 -6.16 -11.17
C LEU A 68 -16.72 -7.08 -10.78
N THR A 69 -15.48 -6.58 -10.70
CA THR A 69 -14.36 -7.36 -10.17
C THR A 69 -14.48 -7.58 -8.67
N THR A 70 -15.08 -6.65 -7.92
CA THR A 70 -15.41 -6.86 -6.49
C THR A 70 -16.58 -7.84 -6.28
N THR A 71 -17.38 -8.15 -7.30
CA THR A 71 -18.47 -9.14 -7.23
C THR A 71 -18.07 -10.57 -7.55
N LYS A 72 -16.84 -10.85 -8.03
CA LYS A 72 -16.23 -12.19 -7.91
C LYS A 72 -15.74 -12.40 -6.46
N LYS A 73 -16.63 -12.21 -5.49
CA LYS A 73 -16.38 -12.48 -4.08
C LYS A 73 -16.64 -13.96 -3.85
N THR A 74 -15.56 -14.69 -3.64
CA THR A 74 -15.55 -16.04 -3.09
C THR A 74 -16.49 -16.13 -1.88
N LYS A 75 -17.18 -17.26 -1.74
CA LYS A 75 -18.24 -17.49 -0.73
C LYS A 75 -17.77 -17.45 0.73
N ASN A 76 -16.49 -17.21 1.00
CA ASN A 76 -15.92 -17.11 2.35
C ASN A 76 -15.33 -15.71 2.54
N LYS A 77 -16.17 -14.72 2.87
CA LYS A 77 -15.65 -13.44 3.37
C LYS A 77 -15.03 -13.72 4.75
N PRO A 78 -13.77 -13.35 5.00
CA PRO A 78 -13.18 -13.50 6.33
C PRO A 78 -14.04 -12.74 7.33
N THR A 79 -14.22 -13.32 8.51
CA THR A 79 -15.02 -12.80 9.61
C THR A 79 -14.51 -11.41 9.97
N ILE A 80 -15.28 -10.36 9.63
CA ILE A 80 -15.00 -8.97 10.00
C ILE A 80 -15.65 -8.74 11.38
N HIS A 81 -15.27 -9.56 12.36
CA HIS A 81 -15.90 -9.50 13.67
C HIS A 81 -15.45 -8.21 14.37
N GLY A 82 -16.40 -7.35 14.73
CA GLY A 82 -16.17 -6.11 15.48
C GLY A 82 -15.48 -4.95 14.73
N LEU A 83 -14.86 -5.19 13.58
CA LEU A 83 -14.06 -4.18 12.87
C LEU A 83 -14.92 -3.36 11.88
N LYS A 84 -15.23 -2.11 12.23
CA LYS A 84 -16.01 -1.22 11.37
C LYS A 84 -15.15 -0.72 10.20
N SER A 85 -15.67 -0.86 8.98
CA SER A 85 -15.02 -0.34 7.77
C SER A 85 -15.52 1.06 7.40
N HIS A 86 -14.59 1.93 7.03
CA HIS A 86 -14.84 3.23 6.43
C HIS A 86 -14.89 3.10 4.90
N PRO A 87 -15.84 3.72 4.18
CA PRO A 87 -16.02 3.52 2.73
C PRO A 87 -14.77 3.82 1.88
N LEU A 88 -13.99 4.83 2.25
CA LEU A 88 -12.79 5.25 1.52
C LEU A 88 -11.49 4.73 2.12
N LEU A 89 -11.45 4.58 3.45
CA LEU A 89 -10.21 4.30 4.20
C LEU A 89 -10.14 2.85 4.68
N GLY A 90 -11.13 2.03 4.35
CA GLY A 90 -11.23 0.67 4.84
C GLY A 90 -11.16 0.65 6.36
N HIS A 91 -10.28 -0.16 6.92
CA HIS A 91 -10.12 -0.28 8.37
C HIS A 91 -9.02 0.63 8.94
N LEU A 92 -8.31 1.41 8.11
CA LEU A 92 -7.20 2.26 8.53
C LEU A 92 -7.52 3.18 9.73
N PRO A 93 -8.69 3.85 9.81
CA PRO A 93 -8.99 4.71 10.95
C PRO A 93 -9.06 3.95 12.28
N ALA A 94 -9.50 2.69 12.26
CA ALA A 94 -9.54 1.85 13.45
C ALA A 94 -8.13 1.49 13.95
N PHE A 95 -7.19 1.22 13.03
CA PHE A 95 -5.79 0.96 13.38
C PHE A 95 -5.11 2.21 13.95
N LEU A 96 -5.33 3.39 13.34
CA LEU A 96 -4.76 4.65 13.85
C LEU A 96 -5.28 5.01 15.25
N LYS A 97 -6.59 4.83 15.47
CA LYS A 97 -7.22 5.11 16.77
C LYS A 97 -6.66 4.22 17.88
N ASN A 98 -6.42 2.94 17.59
CA ASN A 98 -5.99 1.95 18.59
C ASN A 98 -4.49 1.62 18.52
N HIS A 99 -3.66 2.46 17.87
CA HIS A 99 -2.23 2.15 17.68
C HIS A 99 -1.47 1.98 19.01
N HIS A 100 -1.86 2.76 20.04
CA HIS A 100 -1.25 2.75 21.37
C HIS A 100 -1.51 1.46 22.16
N CYS A 101 -2.56 0.71 21.80
CA CYS A 101 -2.98 -0.53 22.45
C CYS A 101 -3.18 -1.64 21.41
N PHE A 102 -2.43 -1.59 20.30
CA PHE A 102 -2.69 -2.40 19.11
C PHE A 102 -2.80 -3.91 19.41
N LEU A 103 -1.91 -4.44 20.25
CA LEU A 103 -1.88 -5.86 20.61
C LEU A 103 -3.12 -6.26 21.41
N ASP A 104 -3.47 -5.51 22.46
CA ASP A 104 -4.65 -5.79 23.28
C ASP A 104 -5.93 -5.68 22.46
N TRP A 105 -6.09 -4.57 21.75
CA TRP A 105 -7.26 -4.30 20.90
C TRP A 105 -7.44 -5.37 19.80
N SER A 106 -6.37 -5.74 19.10
CA SER A 106 -6.46 -6.77 18.06
C SER A 106 -6.75 -8.15 18.65
N THR A 107 -6.24 -8.45 19.84
CA THR A 107 -6.48 -9.71 20.55
C THR A 107 -7.94 -9.82 20.99
N GLU A 108 -8.53 -8.76 21.54
CA GLU A 108 -9.96 -8.70 21.88
C GLU A 108 -10.85 -9.00 20.66
N LEU A 109 -10.53 -8.42 19.50
CA LEU A 109 -11.27 -8.66 18.26
C LEU A 109 -11.16 -10.11 17.77
N ILE A 110 -9.98 -10.72 17.90
CA ILE A 110 -9.72 -12.10 17.53
C ILE A 110 -10.46 -13.06 18.47
N VAL A 111 -10.37 -12.86 19.79
CA VAL A 111 -11.02 -13.72 20.79
C VAL A 111 -12.55 -13.62 20.70
N ALA A 112 -13.09 -12.43 20.41
CA ALA A 112 -14.52 -12.25 20.23
C ALA A 112 -15.06 -12.93 18.96
N SER A 113 -14.21 -13.26 17.99
CA SER A 113 -14.59 -13.89 16.73
C SER A 113 -14.81 -15.40 16.91
N PRO A 114 -15.92 -15.99 16.41
CA PRO A 114 -16.18 -17.42 16.52
C PRO A 114 -15.05 -18.31 15.95
N ASP A 115 -14.40 -17.83 14.89
CA ASP A 115 -13.33 -18.57 14.20
C ASP A 115 -11.92 -18.23 14.72
N HIS A 116 -11.81 -17.30 15.70
CA HIS A 116 -10.56 -16.66 16.10
C HIS A 116 -9.83 -15.99 14.93
N ARG A 117 -10.58 -15.33 14.05
CA ARG A 117 -10.07 -14.66 12.85
C ARG A 117 -10.59 -13.23 12.75
N MET A 118 -9.72 -12.33 12.30
CA MET A 118 -10.04 -10.94 11.97
C MET A 118 -9.53 -10.62 10.57
N GLY A 119 -10.45 -10.42 9.63
CA GLY A 119 -10.13 -9.90 8.30
C GLY A 119 -10.10 -8.38 8.28
N PHE A 120 -9.12 -7.79 7.58
CA PHE A 120 -9.06 -6.34 7.36
C PHE A 120 -8.57 -5.99 5.95
N TRP A 121 -8.85 -4.76 5.56
CA TRP A 121 -8.44 -4.17 4.29
C TRP A 121 -8.16 -2.69 4.50
N ILE A 122 -7.02 -2.24 3.97
CA ILE A 122 -6.54 -0.85 4.02
C ILE A 122 -6.21 -0.46 2.57
N PRO A 123 -6.63 0.72 2.09
CA PRO A 123 -6.28 1.18 0.75
C PRO A 123 -4.77 1.19 0.54
N GLY A 124 -4.30 0.68 -0.60
CA GLY A 124 -2.87 0.54 -0.89
C GLY A 124 -2.21 -0.72 -0.33
N MET A 125 -2.88 -1.45 0.56
CA MET A 125 -2.42 -2.74 1.09
C MET A 125 -3.26 -3.90 0.54
N ARG A 126 -2.69 -5.11 0.56
CA ARG A 126 -3.46 -6.34 0.33
C ARG A 126 -4.40 -6.56 1.52
N THR A 127 -5.56 -7.17 1.28
CA THR A 127 -6.45 -7.63 2.35
C THR A 127 -5.67 -8.57 3.26
N GLY A 128 -5.63 -8.24 4.55
CA GLY A 128 -4.95 -9.03 5.58
C GLY A 128 -5.94 -9.89 6.36
N ILE A 129 -5.43 -10.99 6.91
CA ILE A 129 -6.14 -11.82 7.88
C ILE A 129 -5.20 -11.97 9.06
N VAL A 130 -5.72 -11.68 10.25
CA VAL A 130 -5.07 -12.01 11.52
C VAL A 130 -5.82 -13.21 12.09
N THR A 131 -5.09 -14.22 12.53
CA THR A 131 -5.67 -15.45 13.07
C THR A 131 -5.01 -15.82 14.39
N GLY A 132 -5.84 -16.15 15.38
CA GLY A 132 -5.45 -16.83 16.61
C GLY A 132 -5.84 -18.31 16.60
N ASN A 133 -6.34 -18.83 15.46
CA ASN A 133 -6.75 -20.21 15.35
C ASN A 133 -5.52 -21.13 15.14
N PRO A 134 -5.27 -22.11 16.02
CA PRO A 134 -4.09 -22.97 15.92
C PRO A 134 -4.04 -23.77 14.61
N ALA A 135 -5.19 -24.14 14.03
CA ALA A 135 -5.24 -24.85 12.76
C ALA A 135 -4.73 -23.98 11.59
N ASP A 136 -5.03 -22.68 11.61
CA ASP A 136 -4.51 -21.74 10.60
C ASP A 136 -3.02 -21.51 10.78
N VAL A 137 -2.57 -21.37 12.02
CA VAL A 137 -1.14 -21.21 12.35
C VAL A 137 -0.35 -22.41 11.85
N GLU A 138 -0.85 -23.63 12.11
CA GLU A 138 -0.25 -24.85 11.60
C GLU A 138 -0.27 -24.91 10.07
N HIS A 139 -1.37 -24.48 9.45
CA HIS A 139 -1.49 -24.42 8.00
C HIS A 139 -0.44 -23.52 7.37
N VAL A 140 -0.31 -22.28 7.88
CA VAL A 140 0.60 -21.28 7.35
C VAL A 140 2.06 -21.61 7.66
N LEU A 141 2.37 -22.07 8.88
CA LEU A 141 3.76 -22.22 9.33
C LEU A 141 4.34 -23.62 9.12
N ARG A 142 3.50 -24.64 8.87
CA ARG A 142 3.95 -26.04 8.77
C ARG A 142 3.46 -26.74 7.51
N THR A 143 2.15 -26.92 7.35
CA THR A 143 1.62 -27.85 6.32
C THR A 143 1.56 -27.25 4.93
N ASN A 144 1.50 -25.92 4.81
CA ASN A 144 1.37 -25.23 3.52
C ASN A 144 2.30 -24.00 3.40
N PHE A 145 3.43 -24.02 4.11
CA PHE A 145 4.35 -22.88 4.23
C PHE A 145 4.80 -22.29 2.89
N ALA A 146 5.08 -23.14 1.89
CA ALA A 146 5.53 -22.70 0.57
C ALA A 146 4.53 -21.77 -0.15
N ASN A 147 3.25 -21.81 0.21
CA ASN A 147 2.21 -20.96 -0.38
C ASN A 147 2.05 -19.60 0.33
N TYR A 148 2.83 -19.32 1.37
CA TYR A 148 2.79 -18.06 2.12
C TYR A 148 4.15 -17.36 2.11
N PRO A 149 4.68 -16.95 0.93
CA PRO A 149 5.90 -16.15 0.87
C PRO A 149 5.66 -14.78 1.51
N LYS A 150 6.71 -14.18 2.07
CA LYS A 150 6.67 -12.78 2.57
C LYS A 150 6.33 -11.84 1.42
N GLY A 151 6.88 -12.16 0.24
CA GLY A 151 6.58 -11.49 -1.01
C GLY A 151 7.39 -10.21 -1.23
N GLU A 152 7.48 -9.79 -2.48
CA GLU A 152 8.37 -8.71 -2.92
C GLU A 152 8.18 -7.39 -2.17
N HIS A 153 6.95 -7.07 -1.78
CA HIS A 153 6.69 -5.81 -1.07
C HIS A 153 7.33 -5.79 0.32
N ALA A 154 7.18 -6.87 1.10
CA ALA A 154 7.81 -6.98 2.40
C ALA A 154 9.34 -7.05 2.26
N THR A 155 9.80 -7.82 1.27
CA THR A 155 11.23 -7.96 0.98
C THR A 155 11.88 -6.63 0.61
N ALA A 156 11.25 -5.86 -0.27
CA ALA A 156 11.78 -4.56 -0.71
C ALA A 156 11.83 -3.55 0.43
N MET A 157 10.80 -3.49 1.28
CA MET A 157 10.77 -2.55 2.42
C MET A 157 11.91 -2.79 3.41
N LEU A 158 12.31 -4.05 3.60
CA LEU A 158 13.35 -4.43 4.55
C LEU A 158 14.71 -4.65 3.90
N GLN A 159 14.84 -4.49 2.58
CA GLN A 159 16.06 -4.86 1.86
C GLN A 159 17.26 -4.02 2.25
N ASP A 160 17.09 -2.70 2.44
CA ASP A 160 18.21 -1.82 2.80
C ASP A 160 18.74 -2.09 4.22
N PHE A 161 17.88 -2.62 5.10
CA PHE A 161 18.23 -2.92 6.48
C PHE A 161 18.69 -4.37 6.69
N LEU A 162 17.94 -5.36 6.17
CA LEU A 162 18.18 -6.80 6.36
C LEU A 162 18.85 -7.48 5.17
N GLY A 163 19.12 -6.74 4.10
CA GLY A 163 19.69 -7.30 2.86
C GLY A 163 18.80 -8.38 2.26
N ARG A 164 19.42 -9.41 1.71
CA ARG A 164 18.76 -10.64 1.20
C ARG A 164 19.03 -11.84 2.12
N GLY A 165 19.14 -11.56 3.43
CA GLY A 165 19.47 -12.54 4.46
C GLY A 165 18.28 -13.42 4.85
N LEU A 166 18.49 -14.24 5.89
CA LEU A 166 17.53 -15.25 6.36
C LEU A 166 16.14 -14.69 6.66
N PHE A 167 16.05 -13.45 7.13
CA PHE A 167 14.78 -12.81 7.46
C PHE A 167 14.08 -12.21 6.25
N ASN A 168 14.80 -11.99 5.15
CA ASN A 168 14.33 -11.25 3.97
C ASN A 168 14.41 -12.06 2.67
N SER A 169 14.38 -13.38 2.78
CA SER A 169 14.35 -14.33 1.65
C SER A 169 13.13 -15.23 1.73
N ASP A 170 12.75 -15.84 0.60
CA ASP A 170 11.64 -16.79 0.47
C ASP A 170 12.13 -18.08 -0.24
N GLY A 171 11.32 -19.15 -0.16
CA GLY A 171 11.54 -20.40 -0.90
C GLY A 171 12.86 -21.11 -0.60
N GLU A 172 13.49 -21.65 -1.64
CA GLU A 172 14.75 -22.42 -1.55
C GLU A 172 15.89 -21.62 -0.92
N GLN A 173 16.00 -20.32 -1.22
CA GLN A 173 17.05 -19.47 -0.64
C GLN A 173 16.89 -19.38 0.88
N TRP A 174 15.66 -19.15 1.35
CA TRP A 174 15.35 -19.14 2.79
C TRP A 174 15.65 -20.50 3.42
N LEU A 175 15.23 -21.60 2.78
CA LEU A 175 15.45 -22.95 3.29
C LEU A 175 16.94 -23.28 3.42
N TRP A 176 17.73 -22.94 2.41
CA TRP A 176 19.18 -23.12 2.42
C TRP A 176 19.83 -22.29 3.53
N GLN A 177 19.50 -21.00 3.64
CA GLN A 177 20.02 -20.13 4.70
C GLN A 177 19.63 -20.65 6.09
N ARG A 178 18.37 -21.09 6.28
CA ARG A 178 17.87 -21.63 7.55
C ARG A 178 18.59 -22.92 7.91
N LYS A 179 18.80 -23.82 6.95
CA LYS A 179 19.50 -25.08 7.18
C LYS A 179 20.94 -24.85 7.63
N ASN A 180 21.67 -23.95 6.97
CA ASN A 180 23.04 -23.61 7.35
C ASN A 180 23.08 -22.93 8.72
N ALA A 181 22.23 -21.92 8.94
CA ALA A 181 22.17 -21.23 10.23
C ALA A 181 21.84 -22.19 11.38
N SER A 182 20.80 -23.02 11.23
CA SER A 182 20.44 -24.01 12.25
C SER A 182 21.58 -24.98 12.55
N HIS A 183 22.36 -25.38 11.54
CA HIS A 183 23.51 -26.26 11.75
C HIS A 183 24.58 -25.58 12.60
N GLU A 184 24.99 -24.36 12.23
CA GLU A 184 25.96 -23.55 12.99
C GLU A 184 25.48 -23.32 14.43
N PHE A 185 24.22 -22.91 14.61
CA PHE A 185 23.62 -22.66 15.92
C PHE A 185 23.40 -23.93 16.75
N SER A 186 23.40 -25.12 16.14
CA SER A 186 23.27 -26.41 16.85
C SER A 186 24.60 -27.02 17.26
N SER A 187 25.72 -26.40 16.87
CA SER A 187 27.04 -26.95 17.20
C SER A 187 27.27 -26.98 18.72
N ARG A 188 27.68 -28.15 19.23
CA ARG A 188 28.00 -28.34 20.65
C ARG A 188 29.14 -27.43 21.12
N SER A 189 30.07 -27.06 20.22
CA SER A 189 31.15 -26.12 20.56
C SER A 189 30.60 -24.71 20.75
N LEU A 190 29.72 -24.25 19.87
CA LEU A 190 29.09 -22.94 19.98
C LEU A 190 28.22 -22.85 21.22
N TRP A 191 27.40 -23.87 21.50
CA TRP A 191 26.58 -23.90 22.71
C TRP A 191 27.41 -23.82 23.99
N ARG A 192 28.53 -24.55 24.04
CA ARG A 192 29.43 -24.47 25.20
C ARG A 192 30.03 -23.08 25.32
N PHE A 193 30.53 -22.52 24.23
CA PHE A 193 31.07 -21.16 24.21
C PHE A 193 30.05 -20.11 24.67
N VAL A 194 28.80 -20.19 24.21
CA VAL A 194 27.71 -19.29 24.65
C VAL A 194 27.46 -19.43 26.15
N ILE A 195 27.42 -20.66 26.67
CA ILE A 195 27.23 -20.90 28.11
C ILE A 195 28.40 -20.32 28.92
N ASP A 196 29.63 -20.50 28.46
CA ASP A 196 30.83 -19.99 29.11
C ASP A 196 30.78 -18.45 29.15
N VAL A 197 30.55 -17.79 28.02
CA VAL A 197 30.41 -16.32 27.92
C VAL A 197 29.31 -15.81 28.85
N VAL A 198 28.11 -16.39 28.79
CA VAL A 198 26.98 -15.96 29.64
C VAL A 198 27.31 -16.16 31.11
N SER A 199 27.96 -17.27 31.48
CA SER A 199 28.31 -17.56 32.86
C SER A 199 29.33 -16.55 33.40
N ASP A 200 30.34 -16.22 32.58
CA ASP A 200 31.36 -15.23 32.92
C ASP A 200 30.75 -13.83 33.06
N GLU A 201 29.89 -13.41 32.14
CA GLU A 201 29.18 -12.12 32.19
C GLU A 201 28.26 -12.02 33.42
N VAL A 202 27.54 -13.09 33.73
CA VAL A 202 26.66 -13.15 34.91
C VAL A 202 27.47 -13.08 36.20
N ALA A 203 28.52 -13.89 36.32
CA ALA A 203 29.34 -13.96 37.54
C ALA A 203 30.20 -12.70 37.74
N GLY A 204 30.76 -12.17 36.66
CA GLY A 204 31.71 -11.05 36.69
C GLY A 204 31.05 -9.69 36.78
N ARG A 205 29.82 -9.51 36.25
CA ARG A 205 29.23 -8.17 36.11
C ARG A 205 27.80 -8.09 36.64
N LEU A 206 26.90 -8.98 36.22
CA LEU A 206 25.48 -8.86 36.56
C LEU A 206 25.22 -9.14 38.04
N LEU A 207 25.76 -10.25 38.57
CA LEU A 207 25.60 -10.57 39.99
C LEU A 207 26.26 -9.53 40.91
N PRO A 208 27.49 -9.04 40.66
CA PRO A 208 28.07 -7.94 41.42
C PRO A 208 27.23 -6.67 41.42
N LEU A 209 26.68 -6.29 40.26
CA LEU A 209 25.78 -5.13 40.14
C LEU A 209 24.53 -5.30 41.02
N LEU A 210 23.85 -6.44 40.90
CA LEU A 210 22.64 -6.73 41.67
C LEU A 210 22.91 -6.82 43.17
N ARG A 211 24.05 -7.40 43.58
CA ARG A 211 24.47 -7.46 44.99
C ARG A 211 24.69 -6.05 45.56
N ARG A 212 25.41 -5.18 44.85
CA ARG A 212 25.64 -3.80 45.26
C ARG A 212 24.36 -2.99 45.42
N ALA A 213 23.38 -3.23 44.56
CA ALA A 213 22.07 -2.58 44.66
C ALA A 213 21.21 -3.16 45.81
N ALA A 214 21.41 -4.43 46.17
CA ALA A 214 20.72 -5.08 47.28
C ALA A 214 21.32 -4.71 48.66
N ASP A 215 22.64 -4.48 48.71
CA ASP A 215 23.32 -4.01 49.90
C ASP A 215 22.89 -2.56 50.17
N GLY A 216 22.00 -2.37 51.16
CA GLY A 216 21.22 -1.16 51.42
C GLY A 216 21.98 0.14 51.74
N ASP A 217 23.30 0.17 51.58
CA ASP A 217 24.12 1.38 51.63
C ASP A 217 23.97 2.24 50.37
N SER A 218 23.41 1.70 49.28
CA SER A 218 23.20 2.41 48.04
C SER A 218 21.70 2.60 47.75
N ARG A 219 21.20 3.84 47.72
CA ARG A 219 19.84 4.18 47.21
C ARG A 219 19.78 4.07 45.68
N VAL A 220 20.43 3.06 45.10
CA VAL A 220 20.57 2.91 43.66
C VAL A 220 19.31 2.26 43.11
N VAL A 221 18.56 3.02 42.32
CA VAL A 221 17.47 2.48 41.51
C VAL A 221 18.08 1.92 40.24
N LEU A 222 17.92 0.62 40.02
CA LEU A 222 18.35 -0.02 38.78
C LEU A 222 17.19 -0.04 37.79
N ASP A 223 17.44 0.49 36.59
CA ASP A 223 16.59 0.20 35.44
C ASP A 223 16.99 -1.18 34.87
N LEU A 224 16.16 -2.19 35.12
CA LEU A 224 16.42 -3.54 34.63
C LEU A 224 16.36 -3.63 33.10
N GLN A 225 15.64 -2.73 32.42
CA GLN A 225 15.61 -2.73 30.96
C GLN A 225 16.98 -2.35 30.41
N ASP A 226 17.53 -1.22 30.87
CA ASP A 226 18.86 -0.74 30.48
C ASP A 226 19.96 -1.77 30.83
N VAL A 227 19.92 -2.30 32.04
CA VAL A 227 20.87 -3.32 32.53
C VAL A 227 20.84 -4.58 31.66
N LEU A 228 19.67 -5.13 31.39
CA LEU A 228 19.54 -6.35 30.60
C LEU A 228 19.82 -6.13 29.11
N GLU A 229 19.54 -4.94 28.58
CA GLU A 229 19.89 -4.57 27.21
C GLU A 229 21.40 -4.52 27.02
N ARG A 230 22.12 -3.82 27.91
CA ARG A 230 23.60 -3.77 27.89
C ARG A 230 24.21 -5.16 28.08
N PHE A 231 23.70 -5.95 29.02
CA PHE A 231 24.14 -7.32 29.24
C PHE A 231 23.94 -8.20 28.00
N ALA A 232 22.76 -8.14 27.37
CA ALA A 232 22.45 -8.91 26.18
C ALA A 232 23.32 -8.47 24.99
N PHE A 233 23.56 -7.17 24.84
CA PHE A 233 24.43 -6.62 23.81
C PHE A 233 25.87 -7.14 23.96
N ASP A 234 26.46 -7.02 25.15
CA ASP A 234 27.83 -7.49 25.41
C ASP A 234 27.96 -9.00 25.17
N THR A 235 26.99 -9.79 25.66
CA THR A 235 26.94 -11.24 25.44
C THR A 235 26.88 -11.59 23.96
N ILE A 236 25.96 -10.98 23.20
CA ILE A 236 25.79 -11.26 21.77
C ILE A 236 27.03 -10.81 20.99
N TYR A 237 27.60 -9.66 21.34
CA TYR A 237 28.79 -9.13 20.67
C TYR A 237 30.01 -10.03 20.91
N MET A 238 30.19 -10.51 22.15
CA MET A 238 31.23 -11.48 22.47
C MET A 238 31.03 -12.79 21.71
N VAL A 239 29.80 -13.32 21.66
CA VAL A 239 29.50 -14.56 20.94
C VAL A 239 29.70 -14.41 19.42
N ALA A 240 29.30 -13.28 18.85
CA ALA A 240 29.31 -13.06 17.40
C ALA A 240 30.67 -12.61 16.87
N PHE A 241 31.39 -11.78 17.61
CA PHE A 241 32.62 -11.12 17.16
C PHE A 241 33.87 -11.49 17.96
N GLY A 242 33.71 -12.23 19.07
CA GLY A 242 34.83 -12.63 19.93
C GLY A 242 35.50 -11.46 20.65
N HIS A 243 34.79 -10.36 20.87
CA HIS A 243 35.31 -9.15 21.48
C HIS A 243 34.33 -8.64 22.55
N ASP A 244 34.85 -8.06 23.63
CA ASP A 244 34.02 -7.44 24.66
C ASP A 244 33.87 -5.94 24.35
N PRO A 245 32.67 -5.45 23.98
CA PRO A 245 32.45 -4.01 23.80
C PRO A 245 32.40 -3.25 25.14
N CYS A 246 32.37 -3.97 26.27
CA CYS A 246 32.39 -3.42 27.62
C CYS A 246 31.25 -2.44 27.94
N CYS A 247 30.10 -2.51 27.24
CA CYS A 247 28.99 -1.56 27.47
C CYS A 247 28.31 -1.76 28.84
N PHE A 248 28.42 -2.95 29.40
CA PHE A 248 27.94 -3.33 30.73
C PHE A 248 29.00 -3.14 31.84
N CYS A 249 30.11 -2.44 31.56
CA CYS A 249 31.18 -2.28 32.55
C CYS A 249 30.71 -1.35 33.65
N LEU A 250 30.81 -1.83 34.89
CA LEU A 250 30.76 -0.99 36.06
C LEU A 250 31.92 0.01 35.92
N ALA A 251 31.61 1.29 35.66
CA ALA A 251 32.61 2.33 35.81
C ALA A 251 33.21 2.17 37.23
N ALA A 252 34.51 1.89 37.30
CA ALA A 252 35.23 1.69 38.55
C ALA A 252 35.36 3.01 39.34
N ASP A 253 34.81 4.09 38.81
CA ASP A 253 35.15 5.45 39.15
C ASP A 253 33.90 6.32 39.13
N GLY A 254 32.87 5.94 39.90
CA GLY A 254 31.85 6.86 40.45
C GLY A 254 31.05 7.72 39.46
N GLY A 255 31.22 7.53 38.16
CA GLY A 255 30.52 8.22 37.10
C GLY A 255 29.11 7.68 37.02
N GLY A 256 28.14 8.57 37.23
CA GLY A 256 26.74 8.22 37.33
C GLY A 256 26.23 7.35 36.18
N TRP A 257 25.23 6.54 36.52
CA TRP A 257 24.33 5.89 35.57
C TRP A 257 23.79 6.98 34.62
N VAL A 258 24.27 6.97 33.38
CA VAL A 258 23.59 7.66 32.27
C VAL A 258 22.58 6.69 31.71
#